data_AF-A0A7X9P2I8-F1
#
_entry.id   AF-A0A7X9P2I8-F1
#
_cell.length_a   1.000
_cell.length_b   1.000
_cell.length_c   1.000
_cell.angle_alpha   90.00
_cell.angle_beta   90.00
_cell.angle_gamma   90.00
#
_symmetry.space_group_name_H-M   'P 1'
#
loop_
_entity.id
_entity.type
_entity.pdbx_description
1 polymer ?
#
loop_
_entity_poly.entity_id
_entity_poly.type
_entity_poly.pdbx_seq_one_letter_code
_entity_poly.pdbx_strand_id
1 'polypeptide(L)'
;MSAKPSNAYVISSWVATGIGVLGYSIGLFRAEMELNEKGYYLVVLLFALYSAISVQKCVRDKEEFIPMTNVYFGFSWFSLIASVVLLGVGLFNAELIPSEKGFYAFGFILSIFGAITVQKNTRDIAKYESS
;
A
#
# COMPACT_ATOMS: atom_id res chain seq x y z
N MET A 1 26.96 2.71 10.96
CA MET A 1 27.12 1.78 9.81
C MET A 1 25.72 1.24 9.50
N SER A 2 25.14 1.58 8.35
CA SER A 2 23.81 1.08 7.97
C SER A 2 23.93 -0.39 7.58
N ALA A 3 23.20 -1.29 8.23
CA ALA A 3 23.21 -2.70 7.85
C ALA A 3 22.39 -2.92 6.58
N LYS A 4 22.96 -3.59 5.57
CA LYS A 4 22.24 -3.99 4.36
C LYS A 4 21.09 -4.94 4.74
N PRO A 5 19.84 -4.72 4.28
CA PRO A 5 18.76 -5.67 4.46
C PRO A 5 19.14 -7.06 3.92
N SER A 6 18.73 -8.14 4.59
CA SER A 6 19.01 -9.49 4.10
C SER A 6 18.25 -9.75 2.80
N ASN A 7 18.87 -10.47 1.86
CA ASN A 7 18.23 -10.81 0.57
C ASN A 7 16.89 -11.55 0.78
N ALA A 8 16.81 -12.42 1.80
CA ALA A 8 15.58 -13.10 2.16
C ALA A 8 14.46 -12.11 2.52
N TYR A 9 14.75 -11.11 3.35
CA TYR A 9 13.76 -10.09 3.74
C TYR A 9 13.29 -9.23 2.56
N VAL A 10 14.22 -8.86 1.68
CA VAL A 10 13.91 -8.12 0.45
C VAL A 10 12.94 -8.91 -0.43
N ILE A 11 13.25 -10.19 -0.70
CA ILE A 11 12.40 -11.07 -1.50
C ILE A 11 11.03 -11.25 -0.84
N SER A 12 10.98 -11.53 0.47
CA SER A 12 9.71 -11.67 1.19
C SER A 12 8.83 -10.43 1.09
N SER A 13 9.40 -9.22 1.14
CA SER A 13 8.64 -7.97 1.00
C SER A 13 8.02 -7.80 -0.40
N TRP A 14 8.77 -8.15 -1.45
CA TRP A 14 8.28 -8.13 -2.83
C TRP A 14 7.20 -9.19 -3.06
N VAL A 15 7.39 -10.40 -2.52
CA VAL A 15 6.39 -11.46 -2.58
C VAL A 15 5.12 -11.06 -1.85
N ALA A 16 5.21 -10.49 -0.65
CA ALA A 16 4.05 -10.01 0.10
C ALA A 16 3.27 -8.93 -0.69
N THR A 17 3.98 -7.95 -1.25
CA THR A 17 3.38 -6.90 -2.09
C THR A 17 2.70 -7.50 -3.32
N GLY A 18 3.39 -8.41 -4.01
CA GLY A 18 2.88 -9.09 -5.20
C GLY A 18 1.63 -9.92 -4.90
N ILE A 19 1.65 -10.74 -3.85
CA ILE A 19 0.49 -11.55 -3.43
C ILE A 19 -0.68 -10.65 -3.04
N GLY A 20 -0.46 -9.57 -2.28
CA GLY A 20 -1.53 -8.64 -1.92
C GLY A 20 -2.16 -8.01 -3.16
N VAL A 21 -1.35 -7.40 -4.02
CA VAL A 21 -1.84 -6.66 -5.20
C VAL A 21 -2.46 -7.59 -6.23
N LEU A 22 -1.78 -8.68 -6.58
CA LEU A 22 -2.28 -9.65 -7.56
C LEU A 22 -3.48 -10.41 -7.02
N GLY A 23 -3.46 -10.82 -5.74
CA GLY A 23 -4.58 -11.49 -5.10
C GLY A 23 -5.83 -10.61 -5.13
N TYR A 24 -5.71 -9.35 -4.68
CA TYR A 24 -6.79 -8.38 -4.74
C TYR A 24 -7.30 -8.16 -6.16
N SER A 25 -6.39 -7.99 -7.13
CA SER A 25 -6.76 -7.73 -8.53
C SER A 25 -7.42 -8.93 -9.21
N ILE A 26 -6.96 -10.16 -8.94
CA ILE A 26 -7.54 -11.40 -9.45
C ILE A 26 -8.93 -11.61 -8.84
N GLY A 27 -9.08 -11.36 -7.53
CA GLY A 27 -10.39 -11.38 -6.87
C GLY A 27 -11.35 -10.42 -7.57
N LEU A 28 -10.89 -9.19 -7.82
CA LEU A 28 -11.69 -8.15 -8.44
C LEU A 28 -12.09 -8.48 -9.88
N PHE A 29 -11.17 -9.08 -10.64
CA PHE A 29 -11.47 -9.56 -11.99
C PHE A 29 -12.59 -10.61 -11.98
N ARG A 30 -12.55 -11.54 -11.02
CA ARG A 30 -13.49 -12.66 -10.89
C ARG A 30 -14.82 -12.32 -10.22
N ALA A 31 -14.89 -11.26 -9.41
CA ALA A 31 -16.10 -10.92 -8.69
C ALA A 31 -17.26 -10.56 -9.64
N GLU A 32 -18.46 -10.96 -9.26
CA GLU A 32 -19.72 -10.59 -9.91
C GLU A 32 -20.11 -9.17 -9.46
N MET A 33 -19.40 -8.18 -10.00
CA MET A 33 -19.60 -6.75 -9.77
C MET A 33 -19.70 -6.00 -11.08
N GLU A 34 -20.39 -4.87 -11.07
CA GLU A 34 -20.39 -3.94 -12.19
C GLU A 34 -18.99 -3.37 -12.46
N LEU A 35 -18.71 -3.01 -13.71
CA LEU A 35 -17.36 -2.59 -14.13
C LEU A 35 -16.90 -1.32 -13.41
N ASN A 36 -17.82 -0.40 -13.12
CA ASN A 36 -17.56 0.83 -12.35
C ASN A 36 -17.20 0.52 -10.89
N GLU A 37 -17.85 -0.47 -10.26
CA GLU A 37 -17.51 -0.92 -8.90
C GLU A 37 -16.12 -1.55 -8.87
N LYS A 38 -15.78 -2.38 -9.87
CA LYS A 38 -14.42 -2.90 -10.03
C LYS A 38 -13.40 -1.75 -10.17
N GLY A 39 -13.71 -0.76 -11.00
CA GLY A 39 -12.88 0.44 -11.14
C GLY A 39 -12.66 1.16 -9.81
N TYR A 40 -13.71 1.33 -9.01
CA TYR A 40 -13.64 1.95 -7.68
C TYR A 40 -12.65 1.24 -6.77
N TYR A 41 -12.78 -0.09 -6.60
CA TYR A 41 -11.90 -0.87 -5.73
C TYR A 41 -10.44 -0.87 -6.19
N LEU A 42 -10.21 -0.88 -7.50
CA LEU A 42 -8.86 -0.83 -8.06
C LEU A 42 -8.20 0.53 -7.80
N VAL A 43 -8.93 1.62 -8.04
CA VAL A 43 -8.42 2.98 -7.80
C VAL A 43 -8.15 3.19 -6.31
N VAL A 44 -9.03 2.69 -5.43
CA VAL A 44 -8.82 2.75 -3.98
C VAL A 44 -7.53 2.03 -3.58
N LEU A 45 -7.25 0.83 -4.13
CA LEU A 45 -5.99 0.10 -3.89
C LEU A 45 -4.77 0.92 -4.35
N LEU A 46 -4.78 1.41 -5.59
CA LEU A 46 -3.66 2.16 -6.16
C LEU A 46 -3.40 3.47 -5.40
N PHE A 47 -4.47 4.15 -5.01
CA PHE A 47 -4.40 5.39 -4.23
C PHE A 47 -3.85 5.15 -2.82
N ALA A 48 -4.23 4.03 -2.19
CA ALA A 48 -3.67 3.62 -0.91
C ALA A 48 -2.17 3.32 -1.00
N LEU A 49 -1.74 2.60 -2.04
CA LEU A 49 -0.32 2.27 -2.24
C LEU A 49 0.53 3.54 -2.43
N TYR A 50 0.08 4.45 -3.28
CA TYR A 50 0.77 5.71 -3.53
C TYR A 50 0.85 6.57 -2.25
N SER A 51 -0.27 6.73 -1.54
CA SER A 51 -0.34 7.55 -0.34
C SER A 51 0.46 6.95 0.81
N ALA A 52 0.45 5.62 0.99
CA ALA A 52 1.25 4.93 2.00
C ALA A 52 2.76 5.15 1.81
N ILE A 53 3.26 4.99 0.58
CA ILE A 53 4.66 5.27 0.23
C ILE A 53 4.99 6.75 0.47
N SER A 54 4.07 7.65 0.10
CA SER A 54 4.24 9.10 0.28
C SER A 54 4.31 9.50 1.75
N VAL A 55 3.43 8.96 2.60
CA VAL A 55 3.45 9.16 4.06
C VAL A 55 4.78 8.66 4.64
N GLN A 56 5.20 7.45 4.29
CA GLN A 56 6.45 6.88 4.76
C GLN A 56 7.64 7.77 4.36
N LYS A 57 7.65 8.26 3.12
CA LYS A 57 8.69 9.17 2.63
C LYS A 57 8.72 10.43 3.48
N CYS A 58 7.60 11.09 3.74
CA CYS A 58 7.55 12.29 4.58
C CYS A 58 8.03 12.05 6.02
N VAL A 59 7.59 10.95 6.65
CA VAL A 59 8.02 10.60 8.02
C VAL A 59 9.53 10.43 8.05
N ARG A 60 10.09 9.71 7.07
CA ARG A 60 11.54 9.53 6.93
C ARG A 60 12.26 10.85 6.69
N ASP A 61 11.78 11.68 5.76
CA ASP A 61 12.40 12.96 5.42
C ASP A 61 12.51 13.83 6.68
N LYS A 62 11.46 13.82 7.52
CA LYS A 62 11.46 14.47 8.83
C LYS A 62 12.53 13.91 9.79
N GLU A 63 12.68 12.58 9.87
CA GLU A 63 13.70 11.91 10.71
C GLU A 63 15.14 12.18 10.23
N GLU A 64 15.33 12.37 8.92
CA GLU A 64 16.62 12.66 8.29
C GLU A 64 16.93 14.16 8.20
N PHE A 65 16.11 15.01 8.83
CA PHE A 65 16.22 16.47 8.78
C PHE A 65 16.19 17.05 7.35
N ILE A 66 15.53 16.35 6.42
CA ILE A 66 15.29 16.81 5.05
C ILE A 66 14.03 17.70 5.07
N PRO A 67 14.07 18.91 4.49
CA PRO A 67 12.92 19.80 4.47
C PRO A 67 11.75 19.17 3.71
N MET A 68 10.58 19.12 4.35
CA MET A 68 9.32 18.68 3.76
C MET A 68 8.24 19.75 3.93
N THR A 69 7.25 19.79 3.05
CA THR A 69 6.10 20.69 3.20
C THR A 69 5.00 20.01 4.03
N ASN A 70 4.53 20.69 5.07
CA ASN A 70 3.42 20.19 5.91
C ASN A 70 2.15 19.94 5.08
N VAL A 71 1.95 20.70 4.00
CA VAL A 71 0.84 20.52 3.07
C VAL A 71 0.90 19.16 2.38
N TYR A 72 2.04 18.77 1.80
CA TYR A 72 2.17 17.46 1.15
C TYR A 72 2.03 16.31 2.14
N PHE A 73 2.58 16.45 3.35
CA PHE A 73 2.41 15.46 4.41
C PHE A 73 0.93 15.30 4.82
N GLY A 74 0.21 16.41 4.97
CA GLY A 74 -1.22 16.42 5.27
C GLY A 74 -2.05 15.75 4.17
N PHE A 75 -1.81 16.10 2.89
CA PHE A 75 -2.50 15.45 1.76
C PHE A 75 -2.20 13.97 1.65
N SER A 76 -0.96 13.54 1.91
CA SER A 76 -0.57 12.13 1.89
C SER A 76 -1.32 11.33 2.95
N TRP A 77 -1.37 11.83 4.18
CA TRP A 77 -2.14 11.19 5.27
C TRP A 77 -3.64 11.19 5.01
N PHE A 78 -4.18 12.32 4.56
CA PHE A 78 -5.59 12.42 4.22
C PHE A 78 -5.97 11.40 3.14
N SER A 79 -5.16 11.29 2.09
CA SER A 79 -5.37 10.34 0.99
C SER A 79 -5.33 8.89 1.46
N LEU A 80 -4.40 8.55 2.35
CA LEU A 80 -4.29 7.21 2.92
C LEU A 80 -5.51 6.87 3.77
N ILE A 81 -5.92 7.76 4.68
CA ILE A 81 -7.11 7.57 5.52
C ILE A 81 -8.37 7.47 4.64
N ALA A 82 -8.51 8.35 3.66
CA ALA A 82 -9.62 8.32 2.72
C ALA A 82 -9.70 6.99 1.97
N SER A 83 -8.58 6.44 1.52
CA SER A 83 -8.55 5.14 0.83
C SER A 83 -9.02 3.98 1.74
N VAL A 84 -8.60 3.98 3.01
CA VAL A 84 -9.04 2.97 4.00
C VAL A 84 -10.54 3.11 4.27
N VAL A 85 -11.04 4.33 4.45
CA VAL A 85 -12.47 4.59 4.67
C VAL A 85 -13.30 4.21 3.44
N LEU A 86 -12.85 4.58 2.24
CA LEU A 86 -13.52 4.25 0.98
C LEU A 86 -13.57 2.74 0.77
N LEU A 87 -12.49 2.00 1.06
CA LEU A 87 -12.53 0.54 1.04
C LEU A 87 -13.58 0.00 2.01
N GLY A 88 -13.57 0.48 3.26
CA GLY A 88 -14.51 0.04 4.29
C GLY A 88 -15.97 0.30 3.90
N VAL A 89 -16.28 1.49 3.40
CA VAL A 89 -17.61 1.86 2.90
C VAL A 89 -17.99 1.03 1.68
N GLY A 90 -17.08 0.84 0.73
CA GLY A 90 -17.31 0.00 -0.45
C GLY A 90 -17.68 -1.43 -0.03
N LEU A 91 -16.83 -2.07 0.79
CA LEU A 91 -17.04 -3.44 1.24
C LEU A 91 -18.31 -3.57 2.09
N PHE A 92 -18.64 -2.57 2.90
CA PHE A 92 -19.88 -2.59 3.68
C PHE A 92 -21.12 -2.63 2.79
N ASN A 93 -21.14 -1.81 1.72
CA ASN A 93 -22.28 -1.69 0.82
C ASN A 93 -22.32 -2.74 -0.31
N ALA A 94 -21.21 -3.38 -0.63
CA ALA A 94 -21.17 -4.38 -1.70
C ALA A 94 -21.97 -5.65 -1.36
N GLU A 95 -22.67 -6.18 -2.36
CA GLU A 95 -23.39 -7.46 -2.32
C GLU A 95 -22.43 -8.66 -2.47
N LEU A 96 -21.35 -8.67 -1.68
CA LEU A 96 -20.38 -9.75 -1.58
C LEU A 96 -20.65 -10.64 -0.37
N ILE A 97 -20.20 -11.89 -0.44
CA ILE A 97 -20.20 -12.79 0.72
C ILE A 97 -19.16 -12.28 1.75
N PRO A 98 -19.38 -12.43 3.06
CA PRO A 98 -18.45 -11.93 4.08
C PRO A 98 -16.99 -12.40 3.91
N SER A 99 -16.76 -13.61 3.40
CA SER A 99 -15.42 -14.13 3.12
C SER A 99 -14.70 -13.36 2.02
N GLU A 100 -15.41 -12.95 0.97
CA GLU A 100 -14.85 -12.13 -0.12
C GLU A 100 -14.52 -10.72 0.37
N LYS A 101 -15.39 -10.13 1.21
CA LYS A 101 -15.12 -8.85 1.87
C LYS A 101 -13.82 -8.93 2.70
N GLY A 102 -13.67 -9.99 3.48
CA GLY A 102 -12.44 -10.26 4.22
C GLY A 102 -11.23 -10.40 3.31
N PHE A 103 -11.35 -11.14 2.21
CA PHE A 103 -10.28 -11.31 1.23
C PHE A 103 -9.77 -9.97 0.68
N TYR A 104 -10.66 -9.07 0.27
CA TYR A 104 -10.26 -7.73 -0.19
C TYR A 104 -9.60 -6.90 0.91
N ALA A 105 -10.15 -6.91 2.13
CA ALA A 105 -9.57 -6.18 3.26
C ALA A 105 -8.15 -6.64 3.57
N PHE A 106 -7.92 -7.96 3.66
CA PHE A 106 -6.60 -8.50 3.94
C PHE A 106 -5.63 -8.32 2.76
N GLY A 107 -6.09 -8.50 1.53
CA GLY A 107 -5.30 -8.22 0.33
C GLY A 107 -4.81 -6.77 0.31
N PHE A 108 -5.71 -5.82 0.57
CA PHE A 108 -5.39 -4.39 0.64
C PHE A 108 -4.37 -4.05 1.72
N ILE A 109 -4.56 -4.55 2.95
CA ILE A 109 -3.61 -4.34 4.06
C ILE A 109 -2.24 -4.93 3.73
N LEU A 110 -2.21 -6.15 3.19
CA LEU A 110 -0.98 -6.82 2.77
C LEU A 110 -0.26 -6.03 1.68
N SER A 111 -0.98 -5.50 0.69
CA SER A 111 -0.43 -4.66 -0.36
C SER A 111 0.23 -3.39 0.21
N ILE A 112 -0.45 -2.68 1.12
CA ILE A 112 0.07 -1.46 1.73
C ILE A 112 1.33 -1.76 2.55
N PHE A 113 1.25 -2.76 3.44
CA PHE A 113 2.38 -3.15 4.28
C PHE A 113 3.59 -3.60 3.45
N GLY A 114 3.33 -4.43 2.44
CA GLY A 114 4.33 -4.89 1.49
C GLY A 114 5.00 -3.71 0.78
N ALA A 115 4.22 -2.78 0.22
CA ALA A 115 4.73 -1.63 -0.52
C ALA A 115 5.60 -0.70 0.33
N ILE A 116 5.18 -0.41 1.58
CA ILE A 116 5.98 0.34 2.56
C ILE A 116 7.32 -0.38 2.82
N THR A 117 7.27 -1.70 2.98
CA THR A 117 8.46 -2.52 3.26
C THR A 117 9.41 -2.58 2.07
N VAL A 118 8.88 -2.77 0.86
CA VAL A 118 9.65 -2.72 -0.40
C VAL A 118 10.32 -1.37 -0.56
N GLN A 119 9.60 -0.27 -0.33
CA GLN A 119 10.17 1.06 -0.42
C GLN A 119 11.29 1.27 0.61
N LYS A 120 11.09 0.79 1.85
CA LYS A 120 12.12 0.84 2.91
C LYS A 120 13.38 0.10 2.49
N ASN A 121 13.22 -1.12 1.97
CA ASN A 121 14.30 -2.00 1.55
C ASN A 121 15.09 -1.40 0.38
N THR A 122 14.40 -0.93 -0.67
CA THR A 122 15.03 -0.27 -1.83
C THR A 122 15.88 0.92 -1.40
N ARG A 123 15.37 1.74 -0.47
CA ARG A 123 16.12 2.86 0.09
C ARG A 123 17.33 2.40 0.89
N ASP A 124 17.17 1.43 1.80
CA ASP A 124 18.26 0.98 2.66
C ASP A 124 19.42 0.36 1.87
N ILE A 125 19.10 -0.34 0.78
CA ILE A 125 20.09 -0.84 -0.17
C ILE A 125 20.83 0.33 -0.83
N ALA A 126 20.11 1.33 -1.35
CA ALA A 126 20.72 2.50 -1.99
C ALA A 126 21.65 3.28 -1.04
N LYS A 127 21.26 3.45 0.23
CA LYS A 127 22.11 4.09 1.24
C LYS A 127 23.39 3.31 1.52
N TYR A 128 23.26 1.99 1.63
CA TYR A 128 24.41 1.10 1.83
C TYR A 128 25.40 1.18 0.66
N GLU A 129 24.90 1.23 -0.58
CA GLU A 129 25.74 1.34 -1.78
C GLU A 129 26.44 2.71 -1.91
N SER A 130 25.88 3.75 -1.31
CA SER A 130 26.46 5.11 -1.30
C SER A 130 27.43 5.39 -0.15
N SER A 131 27.60 4.45 0.81
CA SER A 131 28.47 4.59 1.99
C SER A 131 29.83 3.92 1.76
#